data_AF-A0A7C5GGR3-F1
#
_entry.id   AF-A0A7C5GGR3-F1
#
_cell.length_a   1.000
_cell.length_b   1.000
_cell.length_c   1.000
_cell.angle_alpha   90.00
_cell.angle_beta   90.00
_cell.angle_gamma   90.00
#
_symmetry.space_group_name_H-M   'P 1'
#
loop_
_entity.id
_entity.type
_entity.pdbx_description
1 polymer ?
#
loop_
_entity_poly.entity_id
_entity_poly.type
_entity_poly.pdbx_seq_one_letter_code
_entity_poly.pdbx_strand_id
1 'polypeptide(L)' 'MSDEKKLAIIATKGTLDWAYPPFILASTAAALGYETQIFFTF' A
#
# COMPACT_ATOMS: atom_id res chain seq x y z
N MET A 1 -11.01 -20.03 -8.58
CA MET A 1 -10.08 -19.24 -7.75
C MET A 1 -10.86 -18.05 -7.26
N SER A 2 -10.92 -17.80 -5.95
CA SER A 2 -11.52 -16.57 -5.42
C SER A 2 -10.73 -15.37 -5.97
N ASP A 3 -11.40 -14.43 -6.61
CA ASP A 3 -10.83 -13.15 -7.06
C ASP A 3 -10.50 -12.27 -5.86
N GLU A 4 -9.43 -12.63 -5.15
CA GLU A 4 -8.91 -11.85 -4.03
C GLU A 4 -8.29 -10.58 -4.59
N LYS A 5 -8.87 -9.43 -4.22
CA LYS A 5 -8.44 -8.14 -4.75
C LYS A 5 -7.04 -7.82 -4.24
N LYS A 6 -6.16 -7.31 -5.12
CA LYS A 6 -4.75 -7.03 -4.79
C LYS A 6 -4.40 -5.56 -4.98
N LEU A 7 -3.53 -5.03 -4.12
CA LEU A 7 -3.00 -3.67 -4.21
C LEU A 7 -1.48 -3.69 -4.04
N ALA A 8 -0.76 -3.12 -5.02
CA ALA A 8 0.67 -2.88 -4.92
C ALA A 8 0.95 -1.37 -4.95
N ILE A 9 1.77 -0.88 -4.00
CA ILE A 9 2.17 0.52 -3.90
C ILE A 9 3.70 0.60 -4.01
N ILE A 10 4.21 1.51 -4.83
CA ILE A 10 5.64 1.84 -4.88
C ILE A 10 5.86 3.17 -4.16
N ALA A 11 6.60 3.13 -3.05
CA ALA A 11 6.96 4.32 -2.27
C ALA A 11 8.39 4.75 -2.60
N THR A 12 8.54 5.89 -3.28
CA THR A 12 9.84 6.45 -3.71
C THR A 12 10.34 7.61 -2.85
N LYS A 13 9.46 8.21 -2.05
CA LYS A 13 9.75 9.41 -1.26
C LYS A 13 10.00 9.03 0.20
N GLY A 14 11.16 9.40 0.71
CA GLY A 14 11.62 9.02 2.06
C GLY A 14 11.35 10.03 3.17
N THR A 15 10.68 11.15 2.89
CA THR A 15 10.32 12.13 3.93
C THR A 15 9.02 11.72 4.63
N LEU A 16 8.86 12.13 5.89
CA LEU A 16 7.76 11.68 6.76
C LEU A 16 6.37 12.06 6.20
N ASP A 17 6.24 13.23 5.60
CA ASP A 17 5.01 13.69 4.95
C ASP A 17 4.59 12.79 3.78
N TRP A 18 5.55 12.17 3.11
CA TRP A 18 5.30 11.23 2.03
C TRP A 18 5.06 9.79 2.48
N ALA A 19 5.23 9.50 3.78
CA ALA A 19 4.85 8.21 4.35
C ALA A 19 3.33 8.08 4.51
N TYR A 20 2.61 9.20 4.70
CA TYR A 20 1.16 9.15 4.94
C TYR A 20 0.36 8.53 3.78
N PRO A 21 0.54 8.94 2.51
CA PRO A 21 -0.24 8.36 1.42
C PRO A 21 -0.13 6.84 1.28
N PRO A 22 1.07 6.22 1.19
CA PRO A 22 1.17 4.77 1.04
C PRO A 22 0.61 4.03 2.25
N PHE A 23 0.82 4.53 3.47
CA PHE A 23 0.30 3.86 4.66
C PHE A 23 -1.21 3.97 4.81
N ILE A 24 -1.83 5.13 4.55
CA ILE A 24 -3.29 5.30 4.60
C ILE A 24 -3.98 4.38 3.58
N LEU A 25 -3.47 4.34 2.35
CA LEU A 25 -4.04 3.51 1.30
C LEU A 25 -3.84 2.02 1.61
N ALA A 26 -2.65 1.62 2.04
CA ALA A 26 -2.35 0.23 2.34
C ALA A 26 -3.17 -0.28 3.53
N SER A 27 -3.27 0.48 4.62
CA SER A 27 -4.06 0.08 5.79
C SER A 27 -5.54 -0.04 5.46
N THR A 28 -6.06 0.87 4.62
CA THR A 28 -7.46 0.84 4.17
C THR A 28 -7.73 -0.37 3.29
N ALA A 29 -6.86 -0.66 2.33
CA ALA A 29 -6.99 -1.82 1.46
C ALA A 29 -6.91 -3.14 2.24
N ALA A 30 -5.95 -3.24 3.17
CA ALA A 30 -5.84 -4.39 4.07
C ALA A 30 -7.12 -4.57 4.93
N ALA A 31 -7.68 -3.48 5.46
CA ALA A 31 -8.93 -3.52 6.22
C ALA A 31 -10.15 -3.95 5.37
N LEU A 32 -10.14 -3.67 4.07
CA LEU A 32 -11.15 -4.10 3.11
C LEU A 32 -10.93 -5.53 2.56
N GLY A 33 -9.91 -6.25 3.06
CA GLY A 33 -9.61 -7.62 2.65
C GLY A 33 -8.80 -7.74 1.35
N TYR A 34 -8.05 -6.71 0.96
CA TYR A 34 -7.16 -6.77 -0.19
C TYR A 34 -5.79 -7.33 0.20
N GLU A 35 -5.22 -8.21 -0.61
CA GLU A 35 -3.80 -8.57 -0.51
C GLU A 35 -2.96 -7.34 -0.89
N THR A 36 -2.26 -6.77 0.08
CA THR A 36 -1.60 -5.47 -0.07
C THR A 36 -0.09 -5.58 0.13
N GLN A 37 0.69 -4.98 -0.78
CA GLN A 37 2.15 -4.89 -0.67
C GLN A 37 2.64 -3.46 -0.94
N ILE A 38 3.63 -3.02 -0.15
CA ILE A 38 4.36 -1.77 -0.38
C ILE A 38 5.81 -2.11 -0.73
N PHE A 39 6.27 -1.68 -1.90
CA PHE A 39 7.66 -1.75 -2.32
C PHE A 39 8.33 -0.39 -2.10
N PHE A 40 9.35 -0.37 -1.25
CA PHE A 40 10.12 0.84 -0.96
C PHE A 40 11.36 0.88 -1.86
N THR A 41 11.52 1.99 -2.60
CA THR A 41 12.67 2.25 -3.50
C THR A 41 13.02 3.74 -3.47
N PHE A 42 14.09 4.13 -4.16
CA PHE A 42 14.57 5.52 -4.26
C PHE A 42 14.13 6.16 -5.59
#